data_AF-A0A2D8NB27-F1
#
_entry.id   AF-A0A2D8NB27-F1
#
_cell.length_a   1.000
_cell.length_b   1.000
_cell.length_c   1.000
_cell.angle_alpha   90.00
_cell.angle_beta   90.00
_cell.angle_gamma   90.00
#
_symmetry.space_group_name_H-M   'P 1'
#
loop_
_entity.id
_entity.type
_entity.pdbx_description
1 polymer ?
#
loop_
_entity_poly.entity_id
_entity_poly.type
_entity_poly.pdbx_seq_one_letter_code
_entity_poly.pdbx_strand_id
1 'polypeptide(L)' 'MKKIILLFFLIFISCDSNDCGDIVDKYERDGKYFFTLTRGNSNNNNSEGGGQAEVTKETYESFSFGQEYCLE' A
#
# COMPACT_ATOMS: atom_id res chain seq x y z
N MET A 1 -12.82 34.44 11.98
CA MET A 1 -12.41 33.18 12.64
C MET A 1 -12.40 32.09 11.58
N LYS A 2 -11.20 31.64 11.17
CA LYS A 2 -11.03 30.71 10.03
C LYS A 2 -11.43 29.30 10.47
N LYS A 3 -12.54 28.79 9.94
CA LYS A 3 -12.91 27.37 10.05
C LYS A 3 -12.08 26.61 9.03
N ILE A 4 -11.05 25.91 9.49
CA ILE A 4 -10.27 25.00 8.63
C ILE A 4 -11.08 23.70 8.54
N ILE A 5 -11.71 23.50 7.40
CA ILE A 5 -12.38 22.26 7.02
C ILE A 5 -11.28 21.26 6.65
N LEU A 6 -11.07 20.25 7.48
CA LEU A 6 -10.13 19.17 7.19
C LEU A 6 -10.88 18.13 6.36
N LEU A 7 -10.76 18.29 5.05
CA LEU A 7 -11.35 17.42 4.04
C LEU A 7 -10.56 16.11 4.03
N PHE A 8 -11.06 15.09 4.74
CA PHE A 8 -10.60 13.71 4.60
C PHE A 8 -10.96 13.25 3.17
N PHE A 9 -10.02 13.44 2.24
CA PHE A 9 -10.06 12.82 0.93
C PHE A 9 -9.78 11.32 1.12
N LEU A 10 -10.84 10.54 1.32
CA LEU A 10 -10.81 9.10 1.10
C LEU A 10 -10.81 8.91 -0.42
N ILE A 11 -9.61 8.92 -1.01
CA ILE A 11 -9.43 8.60 -2.42
C ILE A 11 -9.55 7.08 -2.55
N PHE A 12 -10.78 6.59 -2.78
CA PHE A 12 -10.99 5.25 -3.30
C PHE A 12 -10.65 5.27 -4.79
N ILE A 13 -9.36 5.17 -5.11
CA ILE A 13 -8.91 4.94 -6.48
C ILE A 13 -9.20 3.48 -6.78
N SER A 14 -10.27 3.22 -7.53
CA SER A 14 -10.53 1.91 -8.11
C SER A 14 -9.36 1.56 -9.06
N CYS A 15 -8.49 0.64 -8.65
CA CYS A 15 -7.41 0.12 -9.48
C CYS A 15 -7.98 -0.79 -10.58
N ASP A 16 -7.81 -0.37 -11.83
CA ASP A 16 -8.04 -1.21 -13.01
C ASP A 16 -6.66 -1.73 -13.46
N SER A 17 -6.48 -3.06 -13.41
CA SER A 17 -5.34 -3.81 -13.97
C SER A 17 -3.92 -3.64 -13.34
N ASN A 18 -3.81 -3.32 -12.05
CA ASN A 18 -2.51 -3.11 -11.39
C ASN A 18 -2.05 -4.30 -10.54
N ASP A 19 -0.72 -4.52 -10.45
CA ASP A 19 -0.11 -5.52 -9.57
C ASP A 19 -0.33 -5.13 -8.10
N CYS A 20 -1.51 -5.48 -7.60
CA CYS A 20 -1.94 -5.26 -6.23
C CYS A 20 -1.51 -6.41 -5.32
N GLY A 21 -1.27 -6.07 -4.06
CA GLY A 21 -1.05 -7.07 -3.03
C GLY A 21 -1.27 -6.55 -1.62
N ASP A 22 -1.50 -7.48 -0.70
CA ASP A 22 -1.65 -7.16 0.71
C ASP A 22 -0.29 -6.83 1.32
N ILE A 23 -0.24 -5.77 2.13
CA ILE A 23 0.98 -5.38 2.86
C ILE A 23 1.21 -6.39 3.99
N VAL A 24 2.23 -7.23 3.84
CA VAL A 24 2.63 -8.20 4.86
C VAL A 24 3.81 -7.74 5.70
N ASP A 25 4.61 -6.81 5.19
CA ASP A 25 5.70 -6.20 5.94
C ASP A 25 5.94 -4.74 5.52
N LYS A 26 6.54 -3.97 6.43
CA LYS A 26 6.85 -2.55 6.29
C LYS A 26 8.23 -2.28 6.88
N TYR A 27 9.14 -1.73 6.08
CA TYR A 27 10.49 -1.42 6.56
C TYR A 27 11.07 -0.14 5.95
N GLU A 28 12.04 0.43 6.66
CA GLU A 28 12.81 1.60 6.23
C GLU A 28 14.26 1.18 5.92
N ARG A 29 14.83 1.71 4.85
CA ARG A 29 16.25 1.55 4.52
C ARG A 29 16.77 2.81 3.85
N ASP A 30 17.87 3.36 4.37
CA ASP A 30 18.53 4.56 3.82
C ASP A 30 17.59 5.77 3.62
N GLY A 31 16.65 5.97 4.55
CA GLY A 31 15.66 7.07 4.50
C GLY A 31 14.52 6.85 3.49
N LYS A 32 14.46 5.67 2.86
CA LYS A 32 13.39 5.24 1.97
C LYS A 32 12.47 4.25 2.68
N TYR A 33 11.20 4.23 2.26
CA TYR A 33 10.15 3.45 2.89
C TYR A 33 9.65 2.38 1.93
N PHE A 34 9.44 1.17 2.43
CA PHE A 34 9.11 0.02 1.59
C PHE A 34 7.95 -0.78 2.16
N PHE A 35 7.10 -1.28 1.27
CA PHE A 35 6.14 -2.35 1.55
C PHE A 35 6.64 -3.66 0.96
N THR A 36 6.49 -4.74 1.72
CA THR A 36 6.49 -6.10 1.16
C THR A 36 5.04 -6.49 0.93
N LEU A 37 4.72 -6.82 -0.31
CA LEU A 37 3.36 -7.19 -0.71
C LEU A 37 3.25 -8.71 -0.84
N THR A 38 2.04 -9.25 -0.81
CA THR A 38 1.70 -10.59 -1.31
C THR A 38 0.65 -10.47 -2.40
N ARG A 39 0.82 -11.15 -3.55
CA ARG A 39 -0.09 -11.00 -4.69
C ARG A 39 -1.53 -11.33 -4.30
N GLY A 40 -2.45 -10.40 -4.55
CA GLY A 40 -3.88 -10.56 -4.30
C GLY A 40 -4.53 -11.51 -5.32
N ASN A 41 -4.47 -12.83 -5.09
CA ASN A 41 -5.53 -13.75 -5.50
C ASN A 41 -5.45 -15.05 -4.68
N SER A 42 -6.28 -15.11 -3.64
CA SER A 42 -6.48 -16.22 -2.71
C SER A 42 -7.17 -17.43 -3.36
N ASN A 43 -6.54 -18.05 -4.38
CA ASN A 43 -6.98 -19.36 -4.87
C ASN A 43 -5.89 -20.25 -5.49
N ASN A 44 -4.61 -19.92 -5.31
CA ASN A 44 -3.52 -20.85 -5.65
C ASN A 44 -2.60 -21.01 -4.45
N ASN A 45 -2.42 -22.26 -4.02
CA ASN A 45 -1.60 -22.70 -2.88
C ASN A 45 -0.09 -22.47 -3.05
N ASN A 46 0.32 -21.50 -3.87
CA ASN A 46 1.71 -21.15 -4.12
C ASN A 46 1.91 -19.68 -3.70
N SER A 47 2.18 -19.48 -2.41
CA SER A 47 2.59 -18.20 -1.83
C SER A 47 4.04 -17.88 -2.23
N GLU A 48 4.29 -17.78 -3.53
CA GLU A 48 5.61 -17.44 -4.07
C GLU A 48 5.53 -16.09 -4.77
N GLY A 49 5.89 -15.06 -4.03
CA GLY A 49 6.21 -13.74 -4.58
C GLY A 49 5.04 -12.76 -4.56
N GLY A 50 5.00 -11.92 -3.52
CA GLY A 50 4.67 -10.53 -3.77
C GLY A 50 5.93 -9.69 -3.74
N GLY A 51 5.91 -8.63 -4.53
CA GLY A 51 7.05 -7.76 -4.74
C GLY A 51 7.31 -6.83 -3.56
N GLN A 52 8.33 -6.01 -3.73
CA GLN A 52 8.61 -4.89 -2.83
C GLN A 52 8.25 -3.58 -3.54
N ALA A 53 7.55 -2.69 -2.83
CA ALA A 53 7.18 -1.37 -3.32
C ALA A 53 7.95 -0.31 -2.53
N GLU A 54 8.77 0.51 -3.20
CA GLU A 54 9.27 1.75 -2.59
C GLU A 54 8.15 2.78 -2.60
N VAL A 55 7.86 3.38 -1.46
CA VAL A 55 6.76 4.33 -1.27
C VAL A 55 7.26 5.60 -0.59
N THR A 56 6.45 6.66 -0.67
CA THR A 56 6.71 7.87 0.12
C THR A 56 6.47 7.62 1.60
N LYS A 57 7.04 8.48 2.46
CA LYS A 57 6.76 8.44 3.91
C LYS A 57 5.27 8.59 4.21
N GLU A 58 4.59 9.50 3.51
CA GLU A 58 3.16 9.76 3.71
C GLU A 58 2.33 8.52 3.39
N THR A 59 2.61 7.85 2.27
CA THR A 59 2.00 6.57 1.92
C THR A 59 2.34 5.52 2.98
N TYR A 60 3.60 5.43 3.39
CA TYR A 60 4.02 4.46 4.41
C TYR A 60 3.26 4.62 5.73
N GLU A 61 3.04 5.85 6.19
CA GLU A 61 2.31 6.12 7.44
C GLU A 61 0.79 5.96 7.30
N SER A 62 0.25 6.11 6.09
CA SER A 62 -1.19 6.04 5.82
C SER A 62 -1.73 4.61 5.68
N PHE A 63 -0.86 3.62 5.45
CA PHE A 63 -1.27 2.23 5.25
C PHE A 63 -0.88 1.31 6.42
N SER A 64 -1.71 0.30 6.67
CA SER A 64 -1.54 -0.71 7.72
C SER A 64 -1.28 -2.10 7.14
N PHE A 65 -0.74 -3.01 7.97
CA PHE A 65 -0.62 -4.41 7.61
C PHE A 65 -1.98 -5.01 7.24
N GLY A 66 -1.98 -5.86 6.21
CA GLY A 66 -3.19 -6.50 5.66
C GLY A 66 -4.07 -5.59 4.82
N GLN A 67 -3.69 -4.33 4.58
CA GLN A 67 -4.33 -3.50 3.57
C GLN A 67 -3.72 -3.79 2.20
N GLU A 68 -4.57 -3.80 1.17
CA GLU A 68 -4.13 -3.91 -0.22
C GLU A 68 -3.47 -2.60 -0.67
N TYR A 69 -2.33 -2.74 -1.35
CA TYR A 69 -1.65 -1.65 -2.04
C TYR A 69 -1.35 -2.07 -3.47
N CYS A 70 -1.59 -1.16 -4.40
CA CYS A 70 -1.38 -1.39 -5.82
C CYS A 70 -0.26 -0.50 -6.32
N LEU A 71 0.68 -1.11 -7.05
CA LEU A 71 1.70 -0.38 -7.80
C LEU A 71 0.99 0.34 -8.97
N GLU A 72 1.06 1.67 -9.01
CA GLU A 72 0.62 2.47 -10.18
C GLU A 72 1.58 2.33 -11.37
#